data_AF-A0AAV0T7E9-F1
#
_entry.id   AF-A0AAV0T7E9-F1
#
_cell.length_a   1.000
_cell.length_b   1.000
_cell.length_c   1.000
_cell.angle_alpha   90.00
_cell.angle_beta   90.00
_cell.angle_gamma   90.00
#
_symmetry.space_group_name_H-M   'P 1'
#
loop_
_entity.id
_entity.type
_entity.pdbx_description
1 polymer ?
#
loop_
_entity_poly.entity_id
_entity_poly.type
_entity_poly.pdbx_seq_one_letter_code
_entity_poly.pdbx_strand_id
1 'polypeptide(L)'
;MPSIAVGIRHRVLAFEAPLHEHRALQSLKYVVSSYTKKYAFADTNLTPYGSVAIVDAEVFQFVSFLLSPEGSATYPDETQQLLSLLTSLSTNISIQLPQTAAFTQWEDAVARYSVTETDDTPHCRVFVLVTYRPKDLLPLYMTSARRAVKFVNAVVALVTANAYISTLGGGHFLCRHLNQSTLLARLQIGISMGLQDPILESKCRVNLMYNALQLGKFKRARRILRQEELVAEQLGSTELHNVCHAASVYLDKMDRLHKEQVLHHEKNGRPVTLHDNFYRQRIVRLTK
;
A
#
# COMPACT_ATOMS: atom_id res chain seq x y z
N MET A 1 15.67 -24.32 -41.50
CA MET A 1 15.50 -24.79 -40.11
C MET A 1 15.53 -23.59 -39.17
N PRO A 2 14.91 -23.67 -37.98
CA PRO A 2 14.92 -22.55 -37.05
C PRO A 2 16.28 -22.40 -36.35
N SER A 3 16.71 -21.16 -36.15
CA SER A 3 17.89 -20.82 -35.33
C SER A 3 17.45 -20.55 -33.89
N ILE A 4 18.23 -20.99 -32.90
CA ILE A 4 17.96 -20.71 -31.49
C ILE A 4 19.08 -19.83 -30.94
N ALA A 5 18.69 -18.74 -30.29
CA ALA A 5 19.58 -17.88 -29.53
C ALA A 5 19.18 -17.90 -28.04
N VAL A 6 20.09 -18.37 -27.19
CA VAL A 6 19.89 -18.39 -25.74
C VAL A 6 20.84 -17.40 -25.09
N GLY A 7 20.33 -16.60 -24.15
CA GLY A 7 21.16 -15.77 -23.30
C GLY A 7 20.98 -16.11 -21.84
N ILE A 8 22.08 -16.25 -21.13
CA ILE A 8 22.14 -16.54 -19.70
C ILE A 8 22.65 -15.29 -19.00
N ARG A 9 21.86 -14.77 -18.07
CA ARG A 9 22.31 -13.62 -17.26
C ARG A 9 23.18 -14.08 -16.09
N HIS A 10 24.35 -13.48 -15.96
CA HIS A 10 25.29 -13.78 -14.87
C HIS A 10 24.84 -13.24 -13.51
N ARG A 11 24.00 -12.20 -13.49
CA ARG A 11 23.52 -11.60 -12.25
C ARG A 11 22.33 -12.37 -11.71
N VAL A 12 22.39 -12.72 -10.41
CA VAL A 12 21.25 -13.22 -9.65
C VAL A 12 20.20 -12.12 -9.59
N LEU A 13 19.05 -12.35 -10.22
CA LEU A 13 17.96 -11.38 -10.24
C LEU A 13 16.87 -11.89 -9.31
N ALA A 14 17.07 -11.68 -8.01
CA ALA A 14 16.05 -11.99 -6.99
C ALA A 14 14.71 -11.29 -7.30
N PHE A 15 14.77 -10.13 -7.98
CA PHE A 15 13.61 -9.42 -8.49
C PHE A 15 13.93 -8.73 -9.82
N GLU A 16 13.19 -9.08 -10.87
CA GLU A 16 13.03 -8.22 -12.04
C GLU A 16 11.54 -7.98 -12.27
N ALA A 17 11.14 -6.71 -12.39
CA ALA A 17 9.77 -6.41 -12.81
C ALA A 17 9.56 -6.92 -14.25
N PRO A 18 8.33 -7.33 -14.64
CA PRO A 18 8.06 -7.83 -16.00
C PRO A 18 8.54 -6.90 -17.12
N LEU A 19 8.55 -5.59 -16.88
CA LEU A 19 9.05 -4.58 -17.81
C LEU A 19 10.57 -4.65 -18.04
N HIS A 20 11.34 -5.05 -17.03
CA HIS A 20 12.79 -5.22 -17.16
C HIS A 20 13.16 -6.53 -17.86
N GLU A 21 12.38 -7.58 -17.65
CA GLU A 21 12.51 -8.86 -18.37
C GLU A 21 12.24 -8.69 -19.87
N HIS A 22 11.20 -7.92 -20.24
CA HIS A 22 10.95 -7.59 -21.64
C HIS A 22 12.09 -6.78 -22.27
N ARG A 23 12.63 -5.79 -21.54
CA ARG A 23 13.81 -5.04 -22.00
C ARG A 23 15.03 -5.93 -22.15
N ALA A 24 15.24 -6.89 -21.25
CA ALA A 24 16.34 -7.85 -21.33
C ALA A 24 16.25 -8.74 -22.58
N LEU A 25 15.05 -9.23 -22.89
CA LEU A 25 14.78 -9.99 -24.11
C LEU A 25 15.00 -9.14 -25.38
N GLN A 26 14.58 -7.87 -25.37
CA GLN A 26 14.86 -6.94 -26.47
C GLN A 26 16.37 -6.68 -26.64
N SER A 27 17.10 -6.49 -25.55
CA SER A 27 18.55 -6.34 -25.58
C SER A 27 19.24 -7.58 -26.14
N LEU A 28 18.81 -8.78 -25.71
CA LEU A 28 19.31 -10.05 -26.26
C LEU A 28 19.10 -10.12 -27.77
N LYS A 29 17.88 -9.84 -28.25
CA LYS A 29 17.57 -9.81 -29.68
C LYS A 29 18.49 -8.85 -30.42
N TYR A 30 18.70 -7.66 -29.89
CA TYR A 30 19.55 -6.64 -30.51
C TYR A 30 21.01 -7.07 -30.59
N VAL A 31 21.58 -7.58 -29.49
CA VAL A 31 22.99 -8.02 -29.42
C VAL A 31 23.25 -9.21 -30.34
N VAL A 32 22.36 -10.21 -30.35
CA VAL A 32 22.50 -11.37 -31.23
C VAL A 32 22.39 -10.98 -32.71
N SER A 33 21.48 -10.06 -33.03
CA SER A 33 21.29 -9.60 -34.43
C SER A 33 22.47 -8.77 -34.92
N SER A 34 23.06 -7.92 -34.07
CA SER A 34 24.24 -7.13 -34.43
C SER A 34 25.50 -7.99 -34.57
N TYR A 35 25.68 -8.99 -33.71
CA TYR A 35 26.86 -9.89 -33.75
C TYR A 35 26.86 -10.79 -34.98
N THR A 36 25.70 -11.39 -35.30
CA THR A 36 25.58 -12.34 -36.41
C THR A 36 25.58 -11.68 -37.80
N LYS A 37 25.49 -10.34 -37.87
CA LYS A 37 25.46 -9.51 -39.11
C LYS A 37 24.43 -9.92 -40.17
N LYS A 38 23.62 -10.95 -39.94
CA LYS A 38 22.75 -11.58 -40.95
C LYS A 38 21.36 -10.95 -41.06
N TYR A 39 20.86 -10.19 -40.08
CA TYR A 39 19.52 -9.58 -40.17
C TYR A 39 19.40 -8.31 -39.33
N ALA A 40 19.55 -7.14 -39.96
CA ALA A 40 19.26 -5.85 -39.31
C ALA A 40 17.81 -5.39 -39.52
N PHE A 41 17.09 -5.89 -40.52
CA PHE A 41 15.78 -5.34 -40.91
C PHE A 41 14.96 -6.36 -41.71
N ALA A 42 14.16 -7.20 -41.04
CA ALA A 42 13.00 -7.84 -41.68
C ALA A 42 12.04 -8.42 -40.62
N ASP A 43 10.83 -7.86 -40.60
CA ASP A 43 9.58 -8.30 -39.96
C ASP A 43 9.51 -8.55 -38.45
N THR A 44 8.75 -7.68 -37.79
CA THR A 44 8.62 -7.51 -36.35
C THR A 44 7.58 -8.40 -35.66
N ASN A 45 6.89 -9.32 -36.34
CA ASN A 45 5.66 -9.90 -35.78
C ASN A 45 5.64 -11.42 -35.54
N LEU A 46 6.67 -12.19 -35.92
CA LEU A 46 6.62 -13.67 -35.85
C LEU A 46 7.82 -14.35 -35.19
N THR A 47 8.77 -13.63 -34.57
CA THR A 47 9.86 -14.27 -33.82
C THR A 47 9.37 -14.71 -32.44
N PRO A 48 9.29 -16.01 -32.13
CA PRO A 48 8.89 -16.47 -30.81
C PRO A 48 10.01 -16.18 -29.81
N TYR A 49 9.67 -15.53 -28.70
CA TYR A 49 10.60 -15.23 -27.62
C TYR A 49 9.98 -15.64 -26.29
N GLY A 50 10.80 -16.10 -25.36
CA GLY A 50 10.35 -16.40 -24.02
C GLY A 50 11.49 -16.45 -23.01
N SER A 51 11.14 -16.62 -21.76
CA SER A 51 12.09 -16.63 -20.66
C SER A 51 11.89 -17.86 -19.78
N VAL A 52 13.00 -18.36 -19.24
CA VAL A 52 13.04 -19.49 -18.32
C VAL A 52 13.72 -19.03 -17.04
N ALA A 53 13.01 -19.13 -15.92
CA ALA A 53 13.53 -18.81 -14.60
C ALA A 53 13.85 -20.11 -13.85
N ILE A 54 15.12 -20.29 -13.51
CA ILE A 54 15.60 -21.45 -12.75
C ILE A 54 15.69 -21.06 -11.28
N VAL A 55 15.06 -21.86 -10.43
CA VAL A 55 15.00 -21.62 -8.99
C VAL A 55 16.20 -22.21 -8.25
N ASP A 56 16.64 -23.39 -8.69
CA ASP A 56 17.67 -24.17 -8.03
C ASP A 56 19.06 -23.74 -8.49
N ALA A 57 19.97 -23.56 -7.52
CA ALA A 57 21.33 -23.08 -7.77
C ALA A 57 22.16 -24.07 -8.59
N GLU A 58 22.07 -25.36 -8.26
CA GLU A 58 22.82 -26.43 -8.89
C GLU A 58 22.33 -26.64 -10.31
N VAL A 59 21.00 -26.61 -10.51
CA VAL A 59 20.41 -26.69 -11.86
C VAL A 59 20.83 -25.48 -12.70
N PHE A 60 20.86 -24.27 -12.14
CA PHE A 60 21.30 -23.09 -12.89
C PHE A 60 22.79 -23.17 -13.27
N GLN A 61 23.64 -23.63 -12.35
CA GLN A 61 25.06 -23.84 -12.63
C GLN A 61 25.26 -24.90 -13.72
N PHE A 62 24.52 -26.00 -13.66
CA PHE A 62 24.58 -27.07 -14.65
C PHE A 62 24.12 -26.60 -16.04
N VAL A 63 23.01 -25.86 -16.12
CA VAL A 63 22.53 -25.24 -17.37
C VAL A 63 23.53 -24.22 -17.91
N SER A 64 24.14 -23.42 -17.04
CA SER A 64 25.18 -22.45 -17.40
C SER A 64 26.45 -23.13 -17.93
N PHE A 65 26.80 -24.29 -17.39
CA PHE A 65 27.91 -25.12 -17.84
C PHE A 65 27.62 -25.75 -19.21
N LEU A 66 26.47 -26.42 -19.40
CA LEU A 66 26.12 -27.04 -20.69
C LEU A 66 26.06 -26.05 -21.86
N LEU A 67 25.73 -24.78 -21.56
CA LEU A 67 25.69 -23.70 -22.54
C LEU A 67 27.02 -22.94 -22.66
N SER A 68 28.05 -23.32 -21.90
CA SER A 68 29.42 -22.81 -22.00
C SER A 68 30.18 -23.51 -23.15
N PRO A 69 31.34 -22.96 -23.57
CA PRO A 69 32.10 -23.56 -24.67
C PRO A 69 32.62 -24.94 -24.26
N GLU A 70 33.05 -25.07 -23.00
CA GLU A 70 33.55 -26.30 -22.41
C GLU A 70 32.45 -27.37 -22.32
N GLY A 71 31.26 -27.00 -21.82
CA GLY A 71 30.16 -27.94 -21.67
C GLY A 71 29.62 -28.41 -23.02
N SER A 72 29.42 -27.48 -23.96
CA SER A 72 28.93 -27.81 -25.31
C SER A 72 29.89 -28.67 -26.12
N ALA A 73 31.21 -28.53 -25.91
CA ALA A 73 32.22 -29.37 -26.56
C ALA A 73 32.31 -30.77 -25.93
N THR A 74 32.07 -30.87 -24.61
CA THR A 74 32.17 -32.13 -23.86
C THR A 74 30.90 -32.97 -23.98
N TYR A 75 29.73 -32.32 -24.03
CA TYR A 75 28.40 -32.93 -23.98
C TYR A 75 27.47 -32.36 -25.07
N PRO A 76 27.80 -32.55 -26.36
CA PRO A 76 27.06 -31.92 -27.46
C PRO A 76 25.59 -32.39 -27.54
N ASP A 77 25.33 -33.67 -27.26
CA ASP A 77 23.99 -34.25 -27.32
C ASP A 77 23.09 -33.67 -26.22
N GLU A 78 23.62 -33.54 -25.00
CA GLU A 78 22.91 -32.96 -23.86
C GLU A 78 22.65 -31.47 -24.05
N THR A 79 23.61 -30.72 -24.62
CA THR A 79 23.42 -29.31 -24.96
C THR A 79 22.31 -29.13 -26.01
N GLN A 80 22.24 -30.01 -27.01
CA GLN A 80 21.19 -29.97 -28.02
C GLN A 80 19.81 -30.28 -27.41
N GLN A 81 19.72 -31.29 -26.55
CA GLN A 81 18.49 -31.61 -25.81
C GLN A 81 18.05 -30.43 -24.93
N LEU A 82 18.99 -29.80 -24.21
CA LEU A 82 18.72 -28.64 -23.37
C LEU A 82 18.14 -27.46 -24.17
N LEU A 83 18.69 -27.16 -25.35
CA LEU A 83 18.16 -26.08 -26.20
C LEU A 83 16.76 -26.36 -26.72
N SER A 84 16.47 -27.61 -27.09
CA SER A 84 15.12 -28.04 -27.49
C SER A 84 14.13 -27.90 -26.32
N LEU A 85 14.55 -28.29 -25.12
CA LEU A 85 13.76 -28.18 -23.90
C LEU A 85 13.47 -26.72 -23.55
N LEU A 86 14.49 -25.86 -23.52
CA LEU A 86 14.36 -24.44 -23.25
C LEU A 86 13.42 -23.75 -24.25
N THR A 87 13.46 -24.15 -25.51
CA THR A 87 12.58 -23.64 -26.57
C THR A 87 11.13 -24.08 -26.36
N SER A 88 10.94 -25.37 -26.07
CA SER A 88 9.60 -25.92 -25.80
C SER A 88 8.95 -25.26 -24.58
N LEU A 89 9.71 -25.05 -23.50
CA LEU A 89 9.24 -24.43 -22.26
C LEU A 89 8.90 -22.95 -22.43
N SER A 90 9.63 -22.25 -23.30
CA SER A 90 9.50 -20.80 -23.45
C SER A 90 8.47 -20.38 -24.51
N THR A 91 8.26 -21.20 -25.55
CA THR A 91 7.46 -20.80 -26.72
C THR A 91 6.35 -21.78 -27.10
N ASN A 92 6.23 -22.92 -26.41
CA ASN A 92 5.33 -24.03 -26.77
C ASN A 92 5.55 -24.59 -28.19
N ILE A 93 6.70 -24.29 -28.83
CA ILE A 93 7.07 -24.80 -30.14
C ILE A 93 8.12 -25.90 -29.95
N SER A 94 7.83 -27.09 -30.49
CA SER A 94 8.80 -28.19 -30.53
C SER A 94 9.70 -28.02 -31.75
N ILE A 95 11.00 -27.84 -31.52
CA ILE A 95 12.00 -27.66 -32.57
C ILE A 95 13.01 -28.80 -32.49
N GLN A 96 13.19 -29.52 -33.61
CA GLN A 96 14.29 -30.46 -33.76
C GLN A 96 15.50 -29.74 -34.36
N LEU A 97 16.62 -29.74 -33.64
CA LEU A 97 17.90 -29.21 -34.14
C LEU A 97 18.63 -30.28 -34.98
N PRO A 98 19.38 -29.88 -36.01
CA PRO A 98 20.29 -30.79 -36.69
C PRO A 98 21.50 -31.13 -35.79
N GLN A 99 21.95 -32.40 -35.84
CA GLN A 99 23.05 -32.94 -35.02
C GLN A 99 24.42 -32.28 -35.28
N THR A 100 24.57 -31.54 -36.38
CA THR A 100 25.82 -30.89 -36.82
C THR A 100 25.81 -29.37 -36.68
N ALA A 101 24.87 -28.79 -35.92
CA ALA A 101 24.81 -27.34 -35.75
C ALA A 101 26.04 -26.82 -34.98
N ALA A 102 26.86 -26.00 -35.65
CA ALA A 102 27.94 -25.28 -34.98
C ALA A 102 27.36 -24.21 -34.05
N PHE A 103 27.90 -24.13 -32.84
CA PHE A 103 27.49 -23.15 -31.83
C PHE A 103 28.41 -21.94 -31.86
N THR A 104 27.83 -20.76 -31.96
CA THR A 104 28.54 -19.49 -31.77
C THR A 104 28.25 -18.99 -30.38
N GLN A 105 29.30 -18.76 -29.58
CA GLN A 105 29.18 -18.33 -28.19
C GLN A 105 30.03 -17.10 -27.92
N TRP A 106 29.51 -16.19 -27.10
CA TRP A 106 30.25 -15.03 -26.62
C TRP A 106 29.67 -14.54 -25.28
N GLU A 107 30.42 -13.70 -24.58
CA GLU A 107 30.04 -13.16 -23.27
C GLU A 107 30.22 -11.64 -23.28
N ASP A 108 29.29 -10.92 -22.65
CA ASP A 108 29.41 -9.49 -22.34
C ASP A 108 29.28 -9.24 -20.82
N ALA A 109 29.30 -7.97 -20.41
CA ALA A 109 29.20 -7.60 -18.99
C ALA A 109 27.85 -7.97 -18.31
N VAL A 110 26.86 -8.42 -19.08
CA VAL A 110 25.47 -8.63 -18.66
C VAL A 110 25.07 -10.10 -18.78
N ALA A 111 25.47 -10.78 -19.85
CA ALA A 111 25.05 -12.14 -20.18
C ALA A 111 26.04 -12.89 -21.07
N ARG A 112 25.94 -14.22 -21.01
CA ARG A 112 26.53 -15.15 -21.96
C ARG A 112 25.51 -15.53 -23.01
N TYR A 113 25.91 -15.57 -24.26
CA TYR A 113 25.04 -15.87 -25.40
C TYR A 113 25.54 -17.15 -26.07
N SER A 114 24.60 -18.03 -26.39
CA SER A 114 24.83 -19.27 -27.12
C SER A 114 23.84 -19.34 -28.27
N VAL A 115 24.33 -19.34 -29.50
CA VAL A 115 23.53 -19.26 -30.72
C VAL A 115 23.82 -20.42 -31.64
N THR A 116 22.76 -21.06 -32.12
CA THR A 116 22.80 -22.06 -33.18
C THR A 116 22.33 -21.44 -34.47
N GLU A 117 23.20 -21.41 -35.48
CA GLU A 117 22.81 -21.01 -36.83
C GLU A 117 22.60 -22.25 -37.70
N THR A 118 21.52 -22.24 -38.48
CA THR A 118 21.31 -23.21 -39.56
C THR A 118 21.37 -22.45 -40.87
N ASP A 119 22.20 -22.89 -41.81
CA ASP A 119 22.47 -22.18 -43.07
C ASP A 119 21.27 -22.11 -44.02
N ASP A 120 20.29 -23.00 -43.84
CA ASP A 120 19.13 -23.08 -44.72
C ASP A 120 17.89 -22.40 -44.12
N THR A 121 17.56 -21.24 -44.67
CA THR A 121 16.30 -20.47 -44.66
C THR A 121 16.05 -19.40 -43.57
N PRO A 122 15.43 -18.24 -43.92
CA PRO A 122 15.45 -17.00 -43.13
C PRO A 122 14.40 -16.83 -42.02
N HIS A 123 13.52 -17.79 -41.75
CA HIS A 123 12.18 -17.41 -41.25
C HIS A 123 11.83 -17.70 -39.79
N CYS A 124 12.69 -18.33 -38.98
CA CYS A 124 12.37 -18.53 -37.57
C CYS A 124 13.62 -18.51 -36.68
N ARG A 125 13.75 -17.45 -35.87
CA ARG A 125 14.75 -17.36 -34.80
C ARG A 125 14.02 -17.30 -33.46
N VAL A 126 14.32 -18.26 -32.60
CA VAL A 126 13.79 -18.33 -31.23
C VAL A 126 14.77 -17.65 -30.28
N PHE A 127 14.26 -16.76 -29.43
CA PHE A 127 15.06 -16.09 -28.41
C PHE A 127 14.64 -16.56 -27.01
N VAL A 128 15.57 -17.16 -26.27
CA VAL A 128 15.31 -17.65 -24.91
C VAL A 128 16.23 -16.93 -23.91
N LEU A 129 15.65 -16.32 -22.89
CA LEU A 129 16.41 -15.73 -21.77
C LEU A 129 16.36 -16.66 -20.55
N VAL A 130 17.52 -17.10 -20.08
CA VAL A 130 17.67 -17.92 -18.87
C VAL A 130 18.12 -17.04 -17.70
N THR A 131 17.39 -17.11 -16.58
CA THR A 131 17.69 -16.32 -15.35
C THR A 131 17.66 -17.19 -14.10
N TYR A 132 18.51 -16.87 -13.13
CA TYR A 132 18.49 -17.49 -11.80
C TYR A 132 17.65 -16.68 -10.80
N ARG A 133 16.63 -17.32 -10.21
CA ARG A 133 15.67 -16.73 -9.27
C ARG A 133 15.51 -17.61 -8.02
N PRO A 134 16.43 -17.52 -7.03
CA PRO A 134 16.34 -18.34 -5.82
C PRO A 134 15.11 -18.01 -4.97
N LYS A 135 14.44 -19.04 -4.45
CA LYS A 135 13.33 -18.90 -3.48
C LYS A 135 13.81 -18.38 -2.12
N ASP A 136 15.04 -18.73 -1.73
CA ASP A 136 15.54 -18.56 -0.36
C ASP A 136 16.04 -17.14 -0.05
N LEU A 137 16.08 -16.23 -1.02
CA LEU A 137 16.42 -14.83 -0.78
C LEU A 137 15.26 -14.02 -0.12
N LEU A 138 14.15 -14.65 0.26
CA LEU A 138 12.98 -13.94 0.80
C LEU A 138 12.21 -14.65 1.91
N PRO A 139 12.30 -14.13 3.15
CA PRO A 139 11.20 -14.21 4.11
C PRO A 139 10.23 -13.00 4.02
N LEU A 140 10.46 -11.97 3.18
CA LEU A 140 9.57 -10.79 3.13
C LEU A 140 9.28 -10.27 1.71
N TYR A 141 8.08 -10.54 1.22
CA TYR A 141 7.50 -9.97 0.00
C TYR A 141 7.51 -8.42 0.07
N MET A 142 8.40 -7.76 -0.68
CA MET A 142 8.63 -6.30 -0.58
C MET A 142 7.38 -5.44 -0.81
N THR A 143 6.43 -5.93 -1.60
CA THR A 143 5.12 -5.31 -1.82
C THR A 143 4.21 -5.39 -0.60
N SER A 144 4.23 -6.47 0.19
CA SER A 144 3.53 -6.49 1.49
C SER A 144 4.23 -5.59 2.50
N ALA A 145 5.57 -5.58 2.52
CA ALA A 145 6.34 -4.68 3.40
C ALA A 145 6.02 -3.21 3.11
N ARG A 146 5.98 -2.78 1.84
CA ARG A 146 5.58 -1.41 1.46
C ARG A 146 4.14 -1.09 1.85
N ARG A 147 3.21 -2.04 1.69
CA ARG A 147 1.81 -1.86 2.11
C ARG A 147 1.70 -1.70 3.63
N ALA A 148 2.43 -2.51 4.39
CA ALA A 148 2.48 -2.43 5.85
C ALA A 148 3.06 -1.07 6.31
N VAL A 149 4.18 -0.62 5.73
CA VAL A 149 4.76 0.70 6.06
C VAL A 149 3.78 1.84 5.74
N LYS A 150 3.11 1.81 4.58
CA LYS A 150 2.08 2.80 4.23
C LYS A 150 0.93 2.80 5.24
N PHE A 151 0.47 1.63 5.65
CA PHE A 151 -0.59 1.50 6.64
C PHE A 151 -0.17 2.08 7.99
N VAL A 152 1.01 1.73 8.49
CA VAL A 152 1.55 2.27 9.75
C VAL A 152 1.67 3.79 9.69
N ASN A 153 2.19 4.34 8.59
CA ASN A 153 2.27 5.79 8.41
C ASN A 153 0.89 6.46 8.38
N ALA A 154 -0.11 5.82 7.78
CA ALA A 154 -1.48 6.34 7.79
C ALA A 154 -2.07 6.36 9.21
N VAL A 155 -1.85 5.31 10.01
CA VAL A 155 -2.26 5.27 11.42
C VAL A 155 -1.59 6.38 12.23
N VAL A 156 -0.27 6.56 12.08
CA VAL A 156 0.47 7.64 12.76
C VAL A 156 -0.06 9.02 12.37
N ALA A 157 -0.36 9.23 11.08
CA ALA A 157 -0.94 10.48 10.60
C ALA A 157 -2.33 10.75 11.21
N LEU A 158 -3.18 9.73 11.32
CA LEU A 158 -4.50 9.85 11.97
C LEU A 158 -4.39 10.19 13.45
N VAL A 159 -3.51 9.52 14.20
CA VAL A 159 -3.26 9.82 15.62
C VAL A 159 -2.76 11.25 15.80
N THR A 160 -1.84 11.68 14.94
CA THR A 160 -1.30 13.06 14.95
C THR A 160 -2.38 14.08 14.65
N ALA A 161 -3.20 13.83 13.62
CA ALA A 161 -4.32 14.68 13.26
C ALA A 161 -5.35 14.78 14.41
N ASN A 162 -5.63 13.67 15.10
CA ASN A 162 -6.53 13.67 16.25
C ASN A 162 -6.01 14.56 17.39
N ALA A 163 -4.72 14.44 17.74
CA ALA A 163 -4.11 15.27 18.78
C ALA A 163 -4.15 16.77 18.44
N TYR A 164 -3.84 17.11 17.18
CA TYR A 164 -3.90 18.48 16.68
C TYR A 164 -5.32 19.06 16.75
N ILE A 165 -6.31 18.31 16.23
CA ILE A 165 -7.72 18.73 16.24
C ILE A 165 -8.24 18.81 17.67
N SER A 166 -7.81 17.94 18.59
CA SER A 166 -8.20 17.99 20.00
C SER A 166 -7.76 19.30 20.65
N THR A 167 -6.51 19.69 20.41
CA THR A 167 -5.92 20.91 20.96
C THR A 167 -6.62 22.15 20.42
N LEU A 168 -6.81 22.22 19.10
CA LEU A 168 -7.54 23.33 18.47
C LEU A 168 -9.03 23.35 18.85
N GLY A 169 -9.67 22.19 18.92
CA GLY A 169 -11.07 22.03 19.27
C GLY A 169 -11.37 22.52 20.69
N GLY A 170 -10.48 22.19 21.63
CA GLY A 170 -10.49 22.72 22.99
C GLY A 170 -10.28 24.24 23.02
N GLY A 171 -9.31 24.75 22.26
CA GLY A 171 -9.09 26.20 22.12
C GLY A 171 -10.33 26.95 21.61
N HIS A 172 -10.94 26.48 20.52
CA HIS A 172 -12.17 27.06 19.98
C HIS A 172 -13.35 26.93 20.96
N PHE A 173 -13.46 25.83 21.69
CA PHE A 173 -14.48 25.67 22.73
C PHE A 173 -14.34 26.71 23.84
N LEU A 174 -13.10 26.94 24.32
CA LEU A 174 -12.81 27.92 25.37
C LEU A 174 -13.04 29.35 24.89
N CYS A 175 -12.65 29.66 23.65
CA CYS A 175 -12.91 30.96 23.02
C CYS A 175 -14.36 31.14 22.55
N ARG A 176 -15.24 30.16 22.77
CA ARG A 176 -16.67 30.17 22.36
C ARG A 176 -16.91 30.25 20.85
N HIS A 177 -15.97 29.77 20.05
CA HIS A 177 -16.13 29.57 18.62
C HIS A 177 -16.87 28.24 18.39
N LEU A 178 -18.14 28.18 18.80
CA LEU A 178 -18.89 26.92 18.94
C LEU A 178 -19.16 26.20 17.62
N ASN A 179 -19.28 26.95 16.53
CA ASN A 179 -19.42 26.37 15.19
C ASN A 179 -18.14 25.61 14.81
N GLN A 180 -16.98 26.22 15.04
CA GLN A 180 -15.67 25.61 14.79
C GLN A 180 -15.41 24.44 15.73
N SER A 181 -15.68 24.59 17.03
CA SER A 181 -15.53 23.49 18.00
C SER A 181 -16.43 22.29 17.64
N THR A 182 -17.67 22.55 17.20
CA THR A 182 -18.58 21.48 16.74
C THR A 182 -18.06 20.79 15.48
N LEU A 183 -17.53 21.54 14.51
CA LEU A 183 -16.94 20.98 13.30
C LEU A 183 -15.73 20.09 13.64
N LEU A 184 -14.83 20.59 14.49
CA LEU A 184 -13.63 19.86 14.89
C LEU A 184 -13.98 18.58 15.67
N ALA A 185 -14.94 18.63 16.60
CA ALA A 185 -15.41 17.43 17.31
C ALA A 185 -16.00 16.37 16.34
N ARG A 186 -16.72 16.78 15.28
CA ARG A 186 -17.20 15.86 14.23
C ARG A 186 -16.07 15.24 13.43
N LEU A 187 -15.04 16.02 13.11
CA LEU A 187 -13.85 15.50 12.43
C LEU A 187 -13.11 14.48 13.32
N GLN A 188 -13.01 14.73 14.63
CA GLN A 188 -12.41 13.75 15.55
C GLN A 188 -13.20 12.44 15.62
N ILE A 189 -14.54 12.50 15.55
CA ILE A 189 -15.37 11.28 15.44
C ILE A 189 -14.97 10.50 14.19
N GLY A 190 -14.88 11.16 13.03
CA GLY A 190 -14.46 10.50 11.78
C GLY A 190 -13.06 9.90 11.84
N ILE A 191 -12.11 10.59 12.49
CA ILE A 191 -10.76 10.06 12.70
C ILE A 191 -10.77 8.85 13.64
N SER A 192 -11.56 8.89 14.71
CA SER A 192 -11.70 7.78 15.67
C SER A 192 -12.28 6.54 15.01
N MET A 193 -13.28 6.71 14.12
CA MET A 193 -13.81 5.63 13.29
C MET A 193 -12.72 5.04 12.37
N GLY A 194 -11.89 5.90 11.77
CA GLY A 194 -10.75 5.47 10.95
C GLY A 194 -9.66 4.73 11.73
N LEU A 195 -9.49 5.05 13.01
CA LEU A 195 -8.61 4.34 13.94
C LEU A 195 -9.25 3.08 14.55
N GLN A 196 -10.55 2.85 14.31
CA GLN A 196 -11.34 1.79 14.94
C GLN A 196 -11.29 1.85 16.48
N ASP A 197 -11.28 3.06 17.05
CA ASP A 197 -11.25 3.30 18.49
C ASP A 197 -12.64 3.79 18.98
N PRO A 198 -13.54 2.88 19.41
CA PRO A 198 -14.89 3.22 19.82
C PRO A 198 -14.94 4.02 21.13
N ILE A 199 -13.91 3.90 21.99
CA ILE A 199 -13.82 4.66 23.25
C ILE A 199 -13.52 6.12 22.93
N LEU A 200 -12.53 6.36 22.06
CA LEU A 200 -12.20 7.71 21.61
C LEU A 200 -13.38 8.35 20.86
N GLU A 201 -14.05 7.59 20.00
CA GLU A 201 -15.23 8.06 19.28
C GLU A 201 -16.32 8.56 20.23
N SER A 202 -16.59 7.81 21.30
CA SER A 202 -17.56 8.18 22.34
C SER A 202 -17.13 9.45 23.11
N LYS A 203 -15.86 9.55 23.51
CA LYS A 203 -15.30 10.77 24.14
C LYS A 203 -15.50 12.01 23.24
N CYS A 204 -15.31 11.86 21.93
CA CYS A 204 -15.54 12.95 20.97
C CYS A 204 -17.03 13.33 20.85
N ARG A 205 -17.96 12.37 21.00
CA ARG A 205 -19.41 12.68 21.10
C ARG A 205 -19.76 13.40 22.40
N VAL A 206 -19.11 13.09 23.51
CA VAL A 206 -19.24 13.87 24.76
C VAL A 206 -18.80 15.32 24.56
N ASN A 207 -17.79 15.61 23.72
CA ASN A 207 -17.45 16.99 23.34
C ASN A 207 -18.58 17.71 22.58
N LEU A 208 -19.35 17.00 21.74
CA LEU A 208 -20.56 17.55 21.13
C LEU A 208 -21.66 17.85 22.14
N MET A 209 -21.75 17.06 23.22
CA MET A 209 -22.64 17.33 24.35
C MET A 209 -22.24 18.63 25.06
N TYR A 210 -20.96 18.84 25.37
CA TYR A 210 -20.48 20.09 25.97
C TYR A 210 -20.76 21.31 25.07
N ASN A 211 -20.56 21.18 23.76
CA ASN A 211 -20.93 22.21 22.79
C ASN A 211 -22.45 22.50 22.79
N ALA A 212 -23.29 21.47 22.92
CA ALA A 212 -24.74 21.66 23.03
C ALA A 212 -25.13 22.38 24.32
N LEU A 213 -24.45 22.13 25.44
CA LEU A 213 -24.66 22.84 26.71
C LEU A 213 -24.29 24.32 26.60
N GLN A 214 -23.17 24.66 25.97
CA GLN A 214 -22.79 26.07 25.75
C GLN A 214 -23.81 26.83 24.88
N LEU A 215 -24.52 26.14 24.00
CA LEU A 215 -25.62 26.70 23.20
C LEU A 215 -26.97 26.72 23.93
N GLY A 216 -27.04 26.30 25.20
CA GLY A 216 -28.29 26.20 25.97
C GLY A 216 -29.21 25.04 25.52
N LYS A 217 -28.72 24.08 24.73
CA LYS A 217 -29.52 22.97 24.18
C LYS A 217 -29.52 21.76 25.12
N PHE A 218 -30.03 21.95 26.35
CA PHE A 218 -30.02 20.93 27.41
C PHE A 218 -30.69 19.61 27.03
N LYS A 219 -31.83 19.64 26.33
CA LYS A 219 -32.51 18.41 25.86
C LYS A 219 -31.61 17.57 24.94
N ARG A 220 -30.88 18.24 24.04
CA ARG A 220 -29.94 17.58 23.13
C ARG A 220 -28.73 17.04 23.89
N ALA A 221 -28.18 17.82 24.83
CA ALA A 221 -27.05 17.40 25.64
C ALA A 221 -27.37 16.12 26.44
N ARG A 222 -28.53 16.06 27.12
CA ARG A 222 -28.97 14.86 27.85
C ARG A 222 -29.14 13.64 26.95
N ARG A 223 -29.66 13.84 25.73
CA ARG A 223 -29.83 12.73 24.78
C ARG A 223 -28.49 12.14 24.39
N ILE A 224 -27.50 12.97 24.05
CA ILE A 224 -26.16 12.51 23.71
C ILE A 224 -25.54 11.78 24.90
N LEU A 225 -25.58 12.38 26.10
CA LEU A 225 -24.99 11.77 27.29
C LEU A 225 -25.56 10.38 27.60
N ARG A 226 -26.89 10.22 27.58
CA ARG A 226 -27.53 8.92 27.79
C ARG A 226 -27.11 7.87 26.77
N GLN A 227 -26.91 8.27 25.52
CA GLN A 227 -26.42 7.36 24.48
C GLN A 227 -24.98 6.92 24.79
N GLU A 228 -24.11 7.85 25.18
CA GLU A 228 -22.72 7.52 25.49
C GLU A 228 -22.58 6.72 26.80
N GLU A 229 -23.46 6.91 27.79
CA GLU A 229 -23.54 6.06 28.99
C GLU A 229 -23.83 4.59 28.63
N LEU A 230 -24.81 4.34 27.75
CA LEU A 230 -25.10 3.00 27.24
C LEU A 230 -23.91 2.41 26.47
N VAL A 231 -23.21 3.23 25.67
CA VAL A 231 -21.99 2.80 24.98
C VAL A 231 -20.89 2.44 25.97
N ALA A 232 -20.72 3.20 27.06
CA ALA A 232 -19.75 2.91 28.11
C ALA A 232 -20.02 1.57 28.79
N GLU A 233 -21.29 1.27 29.07
CA GLU A 233 -21.73 -0.03 29.62
C GLU A 233 -21.45 -1.17 28.64
N GLN A 234 -21.82 -1.00 27.36
CA GLN A 234 -21.59 -2.01 26.31
C GLN A 234 -20.11 -2.32 26.10
N LEU A 235 -19.25 -1.30 26.17
CA LEU A 235 -17.80 -1.45 26.01
C LEU A 235 -17.11 -1.89 27.32
N GLY A 236 -17.82 -1.89 28.46
CA GLY A 236 -17.23 -2.18 29.78
C GLY A 236 -16.09 -1.23 30.15
N SER A 237 -16.08 0.00 29.63
CA SER A 237 -14.96 0.94 29.79
C SER A 237 -15.15 1.80 31.04
N THR A 238 -14.33 1.54 32.07
CA THR A 238 -14.30 2.33 33.31
C THR A 238 -13.92 3.79 33.04
N GLU A 239 -12.99 4.01 32.12
CA GLU A 239 -12.57 5.35 31.72
C GLU A 239 -13.72 6.14 31.10
N LEU A 240 -14.45 5.54 30.15
CA LEU A 240 -15.58 6.19 29.52
C LEU A 240 -16.72 6.44 30.52
N HIS A 241 -16.94 5.51 31.45
CA HIS A 241 -17.89 5.69 32.54
C HIS A 241 -17.54 6.91 33.41
N ASN A 242 -16.26 7.11 33.75
CA ASN A 242 -15.80 8.28 34.48
C ASN A 242 -16.00 9.58 33.68
N VAL A 243 -15.76 9.55 32.37
CA VAL A 243 -16.01 10.69 31.48
C VAL A 243 -17.50 11.04 31.43
N CYS A 244 -18.38 10.05 31.25
CA CYS A 244 -19.83 10.26 31.25
C CYS A 244 -20.33 10.74 32.63
N HIS A 245 -19.82 10.20 33.73
CA HIS A 245 -20.16 10.65 35.07
C HIS A 245 -19.80 12.11 35.29
N ALA A 246 -18.57 12.52 34.94
CA ALA A 246 -18.14 13.92 35.01
C ALA A 246 -19.02 14.83 34.14
N ALA A 247 -19.38 14.37 32.94
CA ALA A 247 -20.30 15.06 32.03
C ALA A 247 -21.72 15.21 32.62
N SER A 248 -22.24 14.19 33.32
CA SER A 248 -23.54 14.24 33.99
C SER A 248 -23.55 15.29 35.10
N VAL A 249 -22.54 15.25 35.98
CA VAL A 249 -22.40 16.23 37.07
C VAL A 249 -22.32 17.65 36.52
N TYR A 250 -21.59 17.84 35.42
CA TYR A 250 -21.50 19.14 34.75
C TYR A 250 -22.83 19.58 34.14
N LEU A 251 -23.55 18.66 33.47
CA LEU A 251 -24.86 18.92 32.88
C LEU A 251 -25.87 19.35 33.95
N ASP A 252 -25.95 18.63 35.07
CA ASP A 252 -26.88 18.93 36.15
C ASP A 252 -26.58 20.28 36.80
N LYS A 253 -25.29 20.57 37.03
CA LYS A 253 -24.86 21.89 37.50
C LYS A 253 -25.32 22.98 36.54
N MET A 254 -25.14 22.80 35.24
CA MET A 254 -25.51 23.77 34.23
C MET A 254 -27.04 23.93 34.10
N ASP A 255 -27.80 22.85 34.19
CA ASP A 255 -29.27 22.88 34.14
C ASP A 255 -29.85 23.61 35.36
N ARG A 256 -29.26 23.40 36.55
CA ARG A 256 -29.66 24.12 37.77
C ARG A 256 -29.40 25.63 37.66
N LEU A 257 -28.19 26.01 37.26
CA LEU A 257 -27.83 27.42 37.05
C LEU A 257 -28.72 28.09 36.00
N HIS A 258 -29.06 27.37 34.92
CA HIS A 258 -29.98 27.89 33.91
C HIS A 258 -31.35 28.22 34.51
N LYS A 259 -31.93 27.30 35.29
CA LYS A 259 -33.24 27.48 35.92
C LYS A 259 -33.24 28.63 36.92
N GLU A 260 -32.21 28.73 37.76
CA GLU A 260 -32.05 29.84 38.71
C GLU A 260 -32.02 31.19 37.98
N GLN A 261 -31.28 31.28 36.87
CA GLN A 261 -31.21 32.51 36.07
C GLN A 261 -32.53 32.85 35.37
N VAL A 262 -33.26 31.86 34.86
CA VAL A 262 -34.60 32.07 34.27
C VAL A 262 -35.59 32.58 35.32
N LEU A 263 -35.60 31.99 36.52
CA LEU A 263 -36.45 32.41 37.63
C LEU A 263 -36.12 33.83 38.13
N HIS A 264 -34.84 34.19 38.19
CA HIS A 264 -34.41 35.55 38.53
C HIS A 264 -34.85 36.58 37.47
N HIS A 265 -34.88 36.18 36.18
CA HIS A 265 -35.36 37.03 35.10
C HIS A 265 -36.86 37.30 35.20
N GLU A 266 -37.67 36.24 35.39
CA GLU A 266 -39.12 36.36 35.53
C GLU A 266 -39.53 37.26 36.70
N LYS A 267 -38.76 37.26 37.79
CA LYS A 267 -39.05 38.07 38.99
C LYS A 267 -38.63 39.53 38.87
N ASN A 268 -37.60 39.86 38.08
CA ASN A 268 -36.96 41.19 38.13
C ASN A 268 -37.24 42.10 36.92
N GLY A 269 -37.85 41.60 35.84
CA GLY A 269 -38.32 42.42 34.71
C GLY A 269 -37.27 43.25 33.95
N ARG A 270 -35.97 43.12 34.28
CA ARG A 270 -34.87 43.88 33.66
C ARG A 270 -34.31 43.12 32.46
N PRO A 271 -33.99 43.82 31.34
CA PRO A 271 -33.32 43.20 30.20
C PRO A 271 -31.90 42.78 30.61
N VAL A 272 -31.54 41.56 30.23
CA VAL A 272 -30.36 40.82 30.67
C VAL A 272 -29.06 41.58 30.40
N THR A 273 -28.46 42.18 31.42
CA THR A 273 -27.02 42.49 31.39
C THR A 273 -26.26 41.20 31.69
N LEU A 274 -26.00 40.48 30.61
CA LEU A 274 -25.02 39.41 30.52
C LEU A 274 -23.70 39.91 31.18
N HIS A 275 -23.23 39.31 32.28
CA HIS A 275 -21.89 39.60 32.86
C HIS A 275 -20.85 38.52 32.54
N ASP A 276 -19.83 38.88 31.74
CA ASP A 276 -18.98 37.91 31.01
C ASP A 276 -17.70 37.76 31.78
N ASN A 277 -17.66 36.76 32.66
CA ASN A 277 -16.37 36.34 33.16
C ASN A 277 -15.80 35.38 32.12
N PHE A 278 -14.72 35.84 31.47
CA PHE A 278 -13.89 35.13 30.49
C PHE A 278 -13.53 33.69 30.89
N TYR A 279 -13.71 33.31 32.17
CA TYR A 279 -13.23 32.06 32.69
C TYR A 279 -14.24 30.91 32.79
N ARG A 280 -15.46 31.05 33.32
CA ARG A 280 -16.27 29.85 33.60
C ARG A 280 -17.78 30.13 33.61
N GLN A 281 -18.45 29.65 32.57
CA GLN A 281 -19.88 29.34 32.53
C GLN A 281 -20.82 30.55 32.40
N ARG A 282 -21.57 30.58 31.29
CA ARG A 282 -22.79 31.36 31.13
C ARG A 282 -23.83 30.52 30.40
N ILE A 283 -25.06 30.57 30.90
CA ILE A 283 -26.29 30.34 30.14
C ILE A 283 -27.02 31.70 30.19
N VAL A 284 -27.63 32.23 29.12
CA VAL A 284 -28.96 31.97 28.59
C VAL A 284 -29.02 32.47 27.13
N ARG A 285 -29.75 31.77 26.25
CA ARG A 285 -30.36 32.39 25.05
C ARG A 285 -31.88 32.28 25.16
N LEU A 286 -32.55 33.41 25.36
CA LEU A 286 -33.99 33.57 25.20
C LEU A 286 -34.21 34.27 23.86
N THR A 287 -34.90 33.60 22.95
CA THR A 287 -35.55 34.22 21.79
C THR A 287 -36.98 33.73 21.79
N LYS A 288 -37.92 34.68 21.64
CA LYS A 288 -39.38 34.49 21.64
C LYS A 288 -39.83 33.19 20.96
#